data_AF-A0A0Q4RJW4-F1
#
_entry.id   AF-A0A0Q4RJW4-F1
#
_cell.length_a   1.000
_cell.length_b   1.000
_cell.length_c   1.000
_cell.angle_alpha   90.00
_cell.angle_beta   90.00
_cell.angle_gamma   90.00
#
_symmetry.space_group_name_H-M   'P 1'
#
loop_
_entity.id
_entity.type
_entity.pdbx_description
1 polymer ?
#
loop_
_entity_poly.entity_id
_entity_poly.type
_entity_poly.pdbx_seq_one_letter_code
_entity_poly.pdbx_strand_id
1 'polypeptide(L)'
;MYSAIKRKKGFTLASIISCIVLLSVLITIVINIIIAFKSQRESLYHNTLELNRITAGDLSKTTQSLLVSMKRSLEIAANYLSDADLESSAVLAQLDFFMGTNHYFNSIAVVDAEGVIVSSSPNNLGIIGHKLSTDESKLALKVQKPHISKPYISSTNRMIVLVSQPVFSREGTYRGYVAGTIYLQYENIFREILGVQNENNSGSYFYVVDGEGNMIYHPHMEDHPANVSMNPVVQQLMQGKSGQQQVVNSQGIEFLAGYSVVPETNWGIVSQTPVSYVENKSWDLITDMLKVSAPFVLLLLFLTMWLSRTLSSPLYQLANYAAQLTKMDQIPDTLPSRVYWNYEANQLNTTVALAFHEMKRKNEELFHESQTDALTGLPNRRTLKLITEDLELRQIPFSVIMLDLDHFKSVNDEFGHPKGDEVLRLLAAKMLELKREGDYCFRYGGEEFTIVLPHTSEEEAFDVAEQLRMQMEQAITPIGRQVTLSLGIASNTARLKDTEDLFKQADDALYAAKHSGRNQTILHSQISE
;
A
#
# COMPACT_ATOMS: atom_id res chain seq x y z
N MET A 1 35.86 31.99 -1.79
CA MET A 1 35.57 30.89 -0.84
C MET A 1 34.10 30.49 -0.99
N TYR A 2 33.76 29.70 -2.01
CA TYR A 2 32.38 29.26 -2.25
C TYR A 2 32.11 27.99 -1.44
N SER A 3 31.24 28.07 -0.43
CA SER A 3 30.86 26.93 0.39
C SER A 3 30.06 25.92 -0.43
N ALA A 4 30.58 24.70 -0.54
CA ALA A 4 29.87 23.58 -1.14
C ALA A 4 28.60 23.25 -0.35
N ILE A 5 27.44 23.62 -0.88
CA ILE A 5 26.14 23.19 -0.37
C ILE A 5 26.07 21.67 -0.58
N LYS A 6 26.23 20.89 0.51
CA LYS A 6 25.97 19.45 0.51
C LYS A 6 24.49 19.22 0.14
N ARG A 7 24.23 18.85 -1.12
CA ARG A 7 22.90 18.38 -1.55
C ARG A 7 22.57 17.09 -0.79
N LYS A 8 21.62 17.15 0.15
CA LYS A 8 20.99 15.93 0.71
C LYS A 8 20.39 15.15 -0.46
N LYS A 9 20.68 13.85 -0.56
CA LYS A 9 19.97 12.95 -1.47
C LYS A 9 18.51 12.87 -0.98
N GLY A 10 17.63 13.68 -1.58
CA GLY A 10 16.20 13.61 -1.31
C GLY A 10 15.61 12.29 -1.80
N PHE A 11 14.33 12.06 -1.48
CA PHE A 11 13.57 10.93 -2.03
C PHE A 11 13.42 11.06 -3.54
N THR A 12 13.53 9.95 -4.26
CA THR A 12 13.23 9.94 -5.70
C THR A 12 11.73 10.16 -5.89
N LEU A 13 11.34 10.83 -6.98
CA LEU A 13 9.92 10.99 -7.34
C LEU A 13 9.18 9.64 -7.32
N ALA A 14 9.85 8.59 -7.81
CA ALA A 14 9.44 7.19 -7.69
C ALA A 14 9.01 6.79 -6.27
N SER A 15 9.88 7.00 -5.29
CA SER A 15 9.62 6.58 -3.90
C SER A 15 8.46 7.36 -3.27
N ILE A 16 8.30 8.63 -3.62
CA ILE A 16 7.19 9.47 -3.15
C ILE A 16 5.87 8.96 -3.72
N ILE A 17 5.80 8.74 -5.04
CA ILE A 17 4.58 8.23 -5.71
C ILE A 17 4.20 6.85 -5.16
N SER A 18 5.16 5.92 -5.05
CA SER A 18 4.91 4.60 -4.46
C SER A 18 4.40 4.69 -3.04
N CYS A 19 4.98 5.57 -2.21
CA CYS A 19 4.55 5.73 -0.82
C CYS A 19 3.13 6.29 -0.72
N ILE A 20 2.79 7.30 -1.52
CA ILE A 20 1.45 7.91 -1.53
C ILE A 20 0.39 6.88 -1.97
N VAL A 21 0.65 6.14 -3.06
CA VAL A 21 -0.30 5.13 -3.56
C VAL A 21 -0.45 3.99 -2.56
N LEU A 22 0.64 3.55 -1.94
CA LEU A 22 0.59 2.49 -0.93
C LEU A 22 -0.18 2.94 0.31
N LEU A 23 0.05 4.18 0.76
CA LEU A 23 -0.64 4.76 1.91
C LEU A 23 -2.14 4.90 1.64
N SER A 24 -2.54 5.39 0.46
CA SER A 24 -3.96 5.55 0.13
C SER A 24 -4.69 4.20 0.06
N VAL A 25 -4.06 3.18 -0.50
CA VAL A 25 -4.60 1.82 -0.55
C VAL A 25 -4.72 1.23 0.85
N LEU A 26 -3.69 1.38 1.69
CA LEU A 26 -3.69 0.85 3.05
C LEU A 26 -4.78 1.52 3.91
N ILE A 27 -4.93 2.84 3.81
CA ILE A 27 -6.02 3.58 4.47
C ILE A 27 -7.38 3.06 3.99
N THR A 28 -7.56 2.86 2.68
CA THR A 28 -8.81 2.35 2.11
C THR A 28 -9.15 0.95 2.63
N ILE A 29 -8.16 0.06 2.71
CA ILE A 29 -8.33 -1.30 3.27
C ILE A 29 -8.75 -1.22 4.73
N VAL A 30 -8.08 -0.39 5.54
CA VAL A 30 -8.40 -0.23 6.96
C VAL A 30 -9.83 0.29 7.15
N ILE A 31 -10.23 1.32 6.39
CA ILE A 31 -11.59 1.87 6.44
C ILE A 31 -12.62 0.78 6.07
N ASN A 32 -12.38 0.03 5.01
CA ASN A 32 -13.28 -1.04 4.58
C ASN A 32 -13.39 -2.17 5.62
N ILE A 33 -12.29 -2.57 6.25
CA ILE A 33 -12.30 -3.57 7.33
C ILE A 33 -13.13 -3.06 8.52
N ILE A 34 -12.97 -1.80 8.92
CA ILE A 34 -13.75 -1.21 10.03
C ILE A 34 -15.25 -1.18 9.70
N ILE A 35 -15.61 -0.74 8.50
CA ILE A 35 -17.01 -0.70 8.05
C ILE A 35 -17.60 -2.11 8.01
N ALA A 36 -16.88 -3.05 7.42
CA ALA A 36 -17.32 -4.44 7.30
C ALA A 36 -17.48 -5.09 8.68
N PHE A 37 -16.53 -4.89 9.60
CA PHE A 37 -16.62 -5.39 10.96
C PHE A 37 -17.84 -4.83 11.69
N LYS A 38 -18.04 -3.50 11.65
CA LYS A 38 -19.17 -2.86 12.33
C LYS A 38 -20.51 -3.39 11.76
N SER A 39 -20.66 -3.36 10.45
CA SER A 39 -21.87 -3.82 9.75
C SER A 39 -22.18 -5.29 10.05
N GLN A 40 -21.15 -6.14 10.00
CA GLN A 40 -21.30 -7.56 10.24
C GLN A 40 -21.61 -7.89 11.69
N ARG A 41 -20.96 -7.21 12.64
CA ARG A 41 -21.26 -7.36 14.07
C ARG A 41 -22.71 -7.00 14.35
N GLU A 42 -23.18 -5.88 13.82
CA GLU A 42 -24.57 -5.42 13.95
C GLU A 42 -25.56 -6.41 13.33
N SER A 43 -25.26 -6.92 12.13
CA SER A 43 -26.05 -7.96 11.45
C SER A 43 -26.12 -9.25 12.25
N LEU A 44 -24.98 -9.78 12.71
CA LEU A 44 -24.93 -10.99 13.54
C LEU A 44 -25.70 -10.82 14.85
N TYR A 45 -25.60 -9.64 15.46
CA TYR A 45 -26.32 -9.31 16.68
C TYR A 45 -27.84 -9.35 16.47
N HIS A 46 -28.35 -8.64 15.47
CA HIS A 46 -29.77 -8.62 15.14
C HIS A 46 -30.30 -9.99 14.71
N ASN A 47 -29.57 -10.70 13.85
CA ASN A 47 -29.95 -12.03 13.39
C ASN A 47 -29.98 -13.05 14.54
N THR A 48 -29.05 -12.95 15.50
CA THR A 48 -29.03 -13.84 16.66
C THR A 48 -30.21 -13.58 17.60
N LEU A 49 -30.56 -12.31 17.85
CA LEU A 49 -31.76 -11.96 18.62
C LEU A 49 -33.02 -12.50 17.95
N GLU A 50 -33.18 -12.27 16.65
CA GLU A 50 -34.36 -12.70 15.90
C GLU A 50 -34.45 -14.22 15.82
N LEU A 51 -33.33 -14.92 15.62
CA LEU A 51 -33.28 -16.38 15.64
C LEU A 51 -33.72 -16.91 17.00
N ASN A 52 -33.18 -16.37 18.10
CA ASN A 52 -33.57 -16.79 19.44
C ASN A 52 -35.04 -16.51 19.73
N ARG A 53 -35.60 -15.40 19.23
CA ARG A 53 -37.04 -15.08 19.33
C ARG A 53 -37.90 -16.11 18.61
N ILE A 54 -37.54 -16.46 17.39
CA ILE A 54 -38.25 -17.47 16.58
C ILE A 54 -38.15 -18.83 17.28
N THR A 55 -36.96 -19.24 17.70
CA THR A 55 -36.75 -20.51 18.41
C THR A 55 -37.57 -20.59 19.69
N ALA A 56 -37.57 -19.54 20.53
CA ALA A 56 -38.39 -19.52 21.74
C ALA A 56 -39.90 -19.61 21.42
N GLY A 57 -40.35 -18.93 20.36
CA GLY A 57 -41.73 -19.01 19.89
C GLY A 57 -42.13 -20.39 19.38
N ASP A 58 -41.27 -21.06 18.62
CA ASP A 58 -41.53 -22.40 18.10
C ASP A 58 -41.47 -23.48 19.20
N LEU A 59 -40.55 -23.34 20.15
CA LEU A 59 -40.54 -24.17 21.36
C LEU A 59 -41.79 -23.95 22.21
N SER A 60 -42.29 -22.71 22.31
CA SER A 60 -43.54 -22.42 23.03
C SER A 60 -44.74 -23.12 22.38
N LYS A 61 -44.89 -23.02 21.06
CA LYS A 61 -45.96 -23.72 20.32
C LYS A 61 -45.86 -25.25 20.44
N THR A 62 -44.64 -25.79 20.37
CA THR A 62 -44.41 -27.23 20.52
C THR A 62 -44.75 -27.68 21.93
N THR A 63 -44.32 -26.94 22.95
CA THR A 63 -44.63 -27.20 24.37
C THR A 63 -46.14 -27.12 24.62
N GLN A 64 -46.81 -26.09 24.09
CA GLN A 64 -48.27 -25.96 24.13
C GLN A 64 -48.97 -27.20 23.57
N SER A 65 -48.57 -27.63 22.36
CA SER A 65 -49.17 -28.80 21.68
C SER A 65 -48.96 -30.09 22.47
N LEU A 66 -47.78 -30.22 23.10
CA LEU A 66 -47.46 -31.34 23.97
C LEU A 66 -48.33 -31.35 25.22
N LEU A 67 -48.46 -30.22 25.92
CA LEU A 67 -49.29 -30.09 27.12
C LEU A 67 -50.77 -30.38 26.82
N VAL A 68 -51.27 -29.93 25.67
CA VAL A 68 -52.63 -30.27 25.20
C VAL A 68 -52.76 -31.78 24.96
N SER A 69 -51.76 -32.41 24.35
CA SER A 69 -51.74 -33.86 24.10
C SER A 69 -51.68 -34.67 25.40
N MET A 70 -50.88 -34.21 26.38
CA MET A 70 -50.83 -34.76 27.73
C MET A 70 -52.18 -34.74 28.42
N LYS A 71 -52.86 -33.58 28.45
CA LYS A 71 -54.20 -33.46 29.03
C LYS A 71 -55.20 -34.40 28.36
N ARG A 72 -55.19 -34.44 27.02
CA ARG A 72 -56.10 -35.31 26.25
C ARG A 72 -55.83 -36.80 26.48
N SER A 73 -54.58 -37.22 26.60
CA SER A 73 -54.24 -38.62 26.93
C SER A 73 -54.72 -39.01 28.33
N LEU A 74 -54.56 -38.14 29.32
CA LEU A 74 -55.10 -38.36 30.67
C LEU A 74 -56.62 -38.30 30.73
N GLU A 75 -57.27 -37.49 29.88
CA GLU A 75 -58.73 -37.50 29.72
C GLU A 75 -59.26 -38.85 29.24
N ILE A 76 -58.58 -39.48 28.28
CA ILE A 76 -58.92 -40.84 27.84
C ILE A 76 -58.75 -41.85 28.97
N ALA A 77 -57.65 -41.76 29.73
CA ALA A 77 -57.43 -42.61 30.91
C ALA A 77 -58.52 -42.38 31.97
N ALA A 78 -58.88 -41.13 32.26
CA ALA A 78 -59.93 -40.79 33.22
C ALA A 78 -61.30 -41.34 32.82
N ASN A 79 -61.64 -41.28 31.53
CA ASN A 79 -62.90 -41.80 31.00
C ASN A 79 -62.98 -43.34 31.14
N TYR A 80 -61.87 -44.06 30.95
CA TYR A 80 -61.82 -45.50 31.21
C TYR A 80 -62.06 -45.81 32.70
N LEU A 81 -61.51 -45.00 33.59
CA LEU A 81 -61.66 -45.15 35.05
C LEU A 81 -63.06 -44.80 35.57
N SER A 82 -63.93 -44.19 34.76
CA SER A 82 -65.28 -43.76 35.16
C SER A 82 -66.12 -44.92 35.73
N ASP A 83 -66.00 -46.12 35.14
CA ASP A 83 -66.76 -47.32 35.52
C ASP A 83 -65.89 -48.43 36.14
N ALA A 84 -64.57 -48.25 36.17
CA ALA A 84 -63.65 -49.26 36.67
C ALA A 84 -63.61 -49.27 38.21
N ASP A 85 -63.36 -50.43 38.80
CA ASP A 85 -62.92 -50.53 40.20
C ASP A 85 -61.46 -50.06 40.28
N LEU A 86 -61.23 -48.95 40.98
CA LEU A 86 -59.94 -48.23 40.98
C LEU A 86 -58.80 -49.04 41.62
N GLU A 87 -59.14 -49.99 42.50
CA GLU A 87 -58.18 -50.88 43.17
C GLU A 87 -57.93 -52.18 42.40
N SER A 88 -58.68 -52.44 41.32
CA SER A 88 -58.59 -53.70 40.59
C SER A 88 -57.27 -53.86 39.83
N SER A 89 -56.82 -55.11 39.68
CA SER A 89 -55.64 -55.44 38.86
C SER A 89 -55.81 -55.06 37.38
N ALA A 90 -57.06 -54.89 36.91
CA ALA A 90 -57.36 -54.42 35.56
C ALA A 90 -56.95 -52.96 35.35
N VAL A 91 -57.12 -52.10 36.36
CA VAL A 91 -56.67 -50.71 36.32
C VAL A 91 -55.14 -50.64 36.23
N LEU A 92 -54.43 -51.45 37.02
CA LEU A 92 -52.96 -51.50 36.94
C LEU A 92 -52.48 -51.90 35.53
N ALA A 93 -53.06 -52.95 34.95
CA ALA A 93 -52.71 -53.38 33.59
C ALA A 93 -53.00 -52.28 32.54
N GLN A 94 -54.08 -51.51 32.72
CA GLN A 94 -54.39 -50.38 31.85
C GLN A 94 -53.39 -49.23 32.02
N LEU A 95 -52.93 -48.94 33.24
CA LEU A 95 -51.90 -47.93 33.49
C LEU A 95 -50.55 -48.34 32.88
N ASP A 96 -50.18 -49.61 33.00
CA ASP A 96 -48.96 -50.15 32.37
C ASP A 96 -49.04 -50.07 30.84
N PHE A 97 -50.20 -50.40 30.25
CA PHE A 97 -50.44 -50.22 28.82
C PHE A 97 -50.38 -48.75 28.40
N PHE A 98 -50.97 -47.85 29.20
CA PHE A 98 -50.91 -46.41 28.95
C PHE A 98 -49.47 -45.91 28.94
N MET A 99 -48.67 -46.27 29.94
CA MET A 99 -47.25 -45.91 30.03
C MET A 99 -46.40 -46.54 28.91
N GLY A 100 -46.76 -47.74 28.46
CA GLY A 100 -46.11 -48.40 27.33
C GLY A 100 -46.44 -47.80 25.96
N THR A 101 -47.55 -47.07 25.85
CA THR A 101 -48.01 -46.45 24.59
C THR A 101 -47.86 -44.92 24.56
N ASN A 102 -47.71 -44.29 25.72
CA ASN A 102 -47.57 -42.84 25.88
C ASN A 102 -46.31 -42.53 26.69
N HIS A 103 -45.32 -41.92 26.06
CA HIS A 103 -44.05 -41.56 26.71
C HIS A 103 -44.03 -40.14 27.31
N TYR A 104 -45.21 -39.55 27.56
CA TYR A 104 -45.30 -38.19 28.10
C TYR A 104 -44.92 -38.07 29.58
N PHE A 105 -45.11 -39.14 30.35
CA PHE A 105 -44.99 -39.11 31.80
C PHE A 105 -43.95 -40.13 32.27
N ASN A 106 -43.29 -39.84 33.39
CA ASN A 106 -42.37 -40.77 34.04
C ASN A 106 -43.11 -41.76 34.96
N SER A 107 -44.27 -41.37 35.48
CA SER A 107 -45.19 -42.25 36.18
C SER A 107 -46.63 -41.74 36.05
N ILE A 108 -47.58 -42.64 36.22
CA ILE A 108 -49.01 -42.33 36.31
C ILE A 108 -49.57 -42.93 37.60
N ALA A 109 -50.44 -42.20 38.27
CA ALA A 109 -51.10 -42.63 39.50
C ALA A 109 -52.59 -42.29 39.49
N VAL A 110 -53.39 -43.14 40.13
CA VAL A 110 -54.80 -42.93 40.38
C VAL A 110 -54.98 -42.66 41.87
N VAL A 111 -55.68 -41.58 42.18
CA VAL A 111 -56.00 -41.16 43.53
C VAL A 111 -57.52 -41.17 43.69
N ASP A 112 -58.01 -41.73 44.80
CA ASP A 112 -59.44 -41.73 45.11
C ASP A 112 -59.95 -40.37 45.63
N ALA A 113 -61.24 -40.31 45.97
CA ALA A 113 -61.88 -39.08 46.47
C ALA A 113 -61.38 -38.69 47.88
N GLU A 114 -60.87 -39.65 48.66
CA GLU A 114 -60.33 -39.50 50.00
C GLU A 114 -58.86 -39.02 50.00
N GLY A 115 -58.22 -39.01 48.83
CA GLY A 115 -56.85 -38.58 48.60
C GLY A 115 -55.81 -39.68 48.84
N VAL A 116 -56.19 -40.95 48.69
CA VAL A 116 -55.29 -42.11 48.78
C VAL A 116 -54.91 -42.57 47.37
N ILE A 117 -53.63 -42.87 47.17
CA ILE A 117 -53.13 -43.41 45.91
C ILE A 117 -53.52 -44.89 45.83
N VAL A 118 -54.45 -45.24 44.94
CA VAL A 118 -55.01 -46.59 44.83
C VAL A 118 -54.32 -47.44 43.75
N SER A 119 -53.69 -46.81 42.76
CA SER A 119 -52.94 -47.51 41.72
C SER A 119 -51.85 -46.62 41.13
N SER A 120 -50.74 -47.20 40.69
CA SER A 120 -49.66 -46.45 40.02
C SER A 120 -48.84 -47.33 39.09
N SER A 121 -48.38 -46.77 37.97
CA SER A 121 -47.40 -47.36 37.08
C SER A 121 -46.18 -46.41 36.92
N PRO A 122 -44.94 -46.88 37.16
CA PRO A 122 -44.59 -48.24 37.57
C PRO A 122 -45.04 -48.53 39.02
N ASN A 123 -45.40 -49.79 39.31
CA ASN A 123 -45.94 -50.21 40.61
C ASN A 123 -44.89 -50.29 41.74
N ASN A 124 -43.61 -50.15 41.43
CA ASN A 124 -42.49 -50.25 42.36
C ASN A 124 -42.15 -48.93 43.08
N LEU A 125 -42.96 -47.89 42.91
CA LEU A 125 -42.73 -46.58 43.53
C LEU A 125 -43.00 -46.56 45.04
N GLY A 126 -43.68 -47.57 45.59
CA GLY A 126 -43.98 -47.66 47.03
C GLY A 126 -44.94 -46.57 47.54
N ILE A 127 -45.78 -46.02 46.65
CA ILE A 127 -46.71 -44.92 46.95
C ILE A 127 -48.17 -45.37 47.12
N ILE A 128 -48.50 -46.61 46.73
CA ILE A 128 -49.86 -47.15 46.82
C ILE A 128 -50.27 -47.27 48.30
N GLY A 129 -51.49 -46.84 48.62
CA GLY A 129 -52.04 -46.80 49.99
C GLY A 129 -51.63 -45.56 50.80
N HIS A 130 -50.72 -44.73 50.29
CA HIS A 130 -50.35 -43.48 50.96
C HIS A 130 -51.29 -42.34 50.60
N LYS A 131 -51.60 -41.51 51.61
CA LYS A 131 -52.39 -40.28 51.44
C LYS A 131 -51.53 -39.14 50.89
N LEU A 132 -52.14 -38.28 50.06
CA LEU A 132 -51.50 -37.09 49.51
C LEU A 132 -50.94 -36.17 50.62
N SER A 133 -49.65 -35.87 50.54
CA SER A 133 -48.95 -35.05 51.53
C SER A 133 -48.68 -33.61 51.08
N THR A 134 -48.49 -33.37 49.78
CA THR A 134 -48.09 -32.06 49.23
C THR A 134 -49.28 -31.15 48.94
N ASP A 135 -49.04 -29.84 48.90
CA ASP A 135 -50.10 -28.85 48.69
C ASP A 135 -50.65 -28.90 47.26
N GLU A 136 -49.78 -29.14 46.28
CA GLU A 136 -50.10 -29.24 44.86
C GLU A 136 -50.95 -30.47 44.54
N SER A 137 -50.66 -31.61 45.17
CA SER A 137 -51.48 -32.81 45.00
C SER A 137 -52.85 -32.67 45.65
N LYS A 138 -52.93 -32.06 46.84
CA LYS A 138 -54.22 -31.73 47.49
C LYS A 138 -55.01 -30.70 46.68
N LEU A 139 -54.33 -29.75 46.03
CA LEU A 139 -54.97 -28.76 45.17
C LEU A 139 -55.64 -29.44 43.96
N ALA A 140 -54.98 -30.41 43.33
CA ALA A 140 -55.55 -31.19 42.23
C ALA A 140 -56.85 -31.91 42.64
N LEU A 141 -56.87 -32.51 43.84
CA LEU A 141 -58.06 -33.15 44.41
C LEU A 141 -59.21 -32.14 44.64
N LYS A 142 -58.88 -30.93 45.13
CA LYS A 142 -59.88 -29.89 45.46
C LYS A 142 -60.45 -29.19 44.23
N VAL A 143 -59.63 -28.96 43.20
CA VAL A 143 -60.01 -28.16 42.03
C VAL A 143 -60.96 -28.93 41.10
N GLN A 144 -60.89 -30.26 41.08
CA GLN A 144 -61.76 -31.15 40.29
C GLN A 144 -61.85 -30.76 38.80
N LYS A 145 -60.76 -30.20 38.26
CA LYS A 145 -60.62 -29.79 36.85
C LYS A 145 -59.24 -30.19 36.36
N PRO A 146 -59.04 -30.30 35.02
CA PRO A 146 -57.71 -30.51 34.45
C PRO A 146 -56.73 -29.47 35.00
N HIS A 147 -55.61 -29.93 35.57
CA HIS A 147 -54.67 -29.06 36.27
C HIS A 147 -53.23 -29.50 35.99
N ILE A 148 -52.35 -28.51 35.83
CA ILE A 148 -50.90 -28.68 35.77
C ILE A 148 -50.34 -27.91 36.95
N SER A 149 -49.61 -28.60 37.83
CA SER A 149 -49.01 -27.97 39.00
C SER A 149 -47.82 -27.11 38.63
N LYS A 150 -47.46 -26.18 39.51
CA LYS A 150 -46.10 -25.63 39.54
C LYS A 150 -45.09 -26.74 39.89
N PRO A 151 -43.78 -26.55 39.63
CA PRO A 151 -42.75 -27.46 40.11
C PRO A 151 -42.78 -27.59 41.63
N TYR A 152 -42.79 -28.83 42.15
CA TYR A 152 -42.70 -29.08 43.59
C TYR A 152 -41.98 -30.39 43.88
N ILE A 153 -41.56 -30.58 45.14
CA ILE A 153 -40.94 -31.83 45.59
C ILE A 153 -42.03 -32.82 45.98
N SER A 154 -42.07 -33.97 45.31
CA SER A 154 -43.01 -35.05 45.58
C SER A 154 -42.78 -35.73 46.94
N SER A 155 -43.72 -36.59 47.36
CA SER A 155 -43.53 -37.49 48.51
C SER A 155 -42.34 -38.47 48.34
N THR A 156 -41.90 -38.69 47.11
CA THR A 156 -40.71 -39.50 46.77
C THR A 156 -39.42 -38.69 46.73
N ASN A 157 -39.45 -37.43 47.19
CA ASN A 157 -38.32 -36.51 47.20
C ASN A 157 -37.75 -36.22 45.79
N ARG A 158 -38.62 -36.18 44.77
CA ARG A 158 -38.26 -35.83 43.40
C ARG A 158 -38.90 -34.51 43.02
N MET A 159 -38.19 -33.65 42.30
CA MET A 159 -38.80 -32.46 41.73
C MET A 159 -39.67 -32.84 40.53
N ILE A 160 -40.97 -32.58 40.61
CA ILE A 160 -41.95 -33.00 39.61
C ILE A 160 -42.89 -31.87 39.19
N VAL A 161 -43.46 -32.04 37.99
CA VAL A 161 -44.70 -31.39 37.57
C VAL A 161 -45.80 -32.46 37.53
N LEU A 162 -46.93 -32.17 38.14
CA LEU A 162 -48.11 -33.03 38.15
C LEU A 162 -49.10 -32.53 37.09
N VAL A 163 -49.49 -33.42 36.17
CA VAL A 163 -50.61 -33.18 35.25
C VAL A 163 -51.75 -34.08 35.69
N SER A 164 -52.85 -33.51 36.14
CA SER A 164 -53.99 -34.25 36.70
C SER A 164 -55.27 -34.03 35.90
N GLN A 165 -56.05 -35.09 35.79
CA GLN A 165 -57.38 -35.10 35.19
C GLN A 165 -58.38 -35.72 36.19
N PRO A 166 -59.50 -35.03 36.49
CA PRO A 166 -60.51 -35.57 37.40
C PRO A 166 -61.23 -36.78 36.80
N VAL A 167 -61.58 -37.74 37.65
CA VAL A 167 -62.37 -38.92 37.29
C VAL A 167 -63.76 -38.75 37.91
N PHE A 168 -64.79 -38.80 37.05
CA PHE A 168 -66.19 -38.79 37.47
C PHE A 168 -66.85 -40.09 37.03
N SER A 169 -67.79 -40.59 37.84
CA SER A 169 -68.68 -41.68 37.40
C SER A 169 -69.60 -41.21 36.27
N ARG A 170 -70.24 -42.14 35.55
CA ARG A 170 -71.30 -41.79 34.57
C ARG A 170 -72.45 -40.97 35.16
N GLU A 171 -72.68 -41.09 36.47
CA GLU A 171 -73.69 -40.34 37.22
C GLU A 171 -73.19 -38.95 37.65
N GLY A 172 -71.94 -38.59 37.33
CA GLY A 172 -71.34 -37.30 37.66
C GLY A 172 -70.74 -37.21 39.07
N THR A 173 -70.63 -38.34 39.78
CA THR A 173 -70.01 -38.37 41.12
C THR A 173 -68.49 -38.33 41.01
N TYR A 174 -67.84 -37.43 41.74
CA TYR A 174 -66.38 -37.34 41.77
C TYR A 174 -65.78 -38.58 42.45
N ARG A 175 -64.86 -39.27 41.75
CA ARG A 175 -64.21 -40.50 42.22
C ARG A 175 -62.73 -40.32 42.56
N GLY A 176 -62.21 -39.09 42.41
CA GLY A 176 -60.79 -38.78 42.54
C GLY A 176 -60.18 -38.30 41.22
N TYR A 177 -58.90 -38.55 40.98
CA TYR A 177 -58.23 -38.11 39.76
C TYR A 177 -57.17 -39.11 39.28
N VAL A 178 -56.87 -39.09 37.99
CA VAL A 178 -55.68 -39.72 37.42
C VAL A 178 -54.65 -38.64 37.12
N ALA A 179 -53.39 -38.88 37.45
CA ALA A 179 -52.33 -37.92 37.19
C ALA A 179 -51.05 -38.57 36.68
N GLY A 180 -50.46 -37.94 35.68
CA GLY A 180 -49.12 -38.20 35.23
C GLY A 180 -48.13 -37.26 35.91
N THR A 181 -46.96 -37.78 36.28
CA THR A 181 -45.86 -36.97 36.83
C THR A 181 -44.73 -36.87 35.82
N ILE A 182 -44.13 -35.69 35.70
CA ILE A 182 -42.95 -35.43 34.90
C ILE A 182 -41.80 -35.11 35.86
N TYR A 183 -40.71 -35.85 35.77
CA TYR A 183 -39.55 -35.71 36.65
C TYR A 183 -38.56 -34.71 36.06
N LEU A 184 -38.47 -33.52 36.66
CA LEU A 184 -37.68 -32.42 36.08
C LEU A 184 -36.16 -32.68 36.15
N GLN A 185 -35.72 -33.51 37.11
CA GLN A 185 -34.30 -33.84 37.34
C GLN A 185 -33.83 -35.10 36.60
N TYR A 186 -34.72 -35.80 35.90
CA TYR A 186 -34.41 -37.05 35.18
C TYR A 186 -34.77 -36.92 33.71
N GLU A 187 -34.46 -37.94 32.91
CA GLU A 187 -34.94 -38.03 31.52
C GLU A 187 -36.45 -37.88 31.46
N ASN A 188 -36.90 -36.93 30.66
CA ASN A 188 -38.31 -36.58 30.52
C ASN A 188 -38.57 -35.98 29.14
N ILE A 189 -39.85 -35.93 28.77
CA ILE A 189 -40.27 -35.48 27.44
C ILE A 189 -39.92 -34.01 27.14
N PHE A 190 -39.85 -33.14 28.15
CA PHE A 190 -39.38 -31.77 27.94
C PHE A 190 -37.88 -31.75 27.64
N ARG A 191 -37.08 -32.62 28.27
CA ARG A 191 -35.67 -32.77 27.93
C ARG A 191 -35.48 -33.36 26.52
N GLU A 192 -36.36 -34.25 26.07
CA GLU A 192 -36.29 -34.80 24.71
C GLU A 192 -36.66 -33.76 23.64
N ILE A 193 -37.73 -33.00 23.86
CA ILE A 193 -38.26 -32.05 22.87
C ILE A 193 -37.48 -30.73 22.90
N LEU A 194 -37.13 -30.27 24.09
CA LEU A 194 -36.39 -29.03 24.23
C LEU A 194 -34.88 -29.30 24.13
N GLY A 195 -34.37 -30.37 24.76
CA GLY A 195 -32.94 -30.62 25.02
C GLY A 195 -32.10 -31.18 23.89
N VAL A 196 -32.33 -30.81 22.64
CA VAL A 196 -31.42 -31.12 21.51
C VAL A 196 -30.86 -29.87 20.84
N GLN A 197 -30.50 -28.86 21.64
CA GLN A 197 -29.26 -28.16 21.35
C GLN A 197 -28.24 -28.72 22.33
N ASN A 198 -27.37 -29.62 21.84
CA ASN A 198 -26.03 -29.72 22.40
C ASN A 198 -25.55 -28.28 22.62
N GLU A 199 -24.82 -28.03 23.70
CA GLU A 199 -23.91 -26.89 23.73
C GLU A 199 -23.01 -27.02 22.50
N ASN A 200 -23.49 -26.53 21.36
CA ASN A 200 -22.70 -26.36 20.18
C ASN A 200 -21.59 -25.39 20.59
N ASN A 201 -20.52 -25.29 19.81
CA ASN A 201 -19.45 -24.31 20.04
C ASN A 201 -19.93 -22.85 20.23
N SER A 202 -21.24 -22.56 20.07
CA SER A 202 -21.85 -21.27 20.37
C SER A 202 -22.11 -20.98 21.85
N GLY A 203 -22.18 -21.98 22.74
CA GLY A 203 -22.61 -21.77 24.13
C GLY A 203 -24.06 -21.31 24.27
N SER A 204 -24.87 -21.49 23.21
CA SER A 204 -26.30 -21.20 23.22
C SER A 204 -27.05 -22.27 23.99
N TYR A 205 -28.06 -21.86 24.73
CA TYR A 205 -28.97 -22.77 25.40
C TYR A 205 -30.33 -22.11 25.62
N PHE A 206 -31.30 -22.92 25.99
CA PHE A 206 -32.60 -22.46 26.42
C PHE A 206 -32.91 -22.97 27.83
N TYR A 207 -33.82 -22.30 28.51
CA TYR A 207 -34.33 -22.70 29.81
C TYR A 207 -35.82 -22.36 29.93
N VAL A 208 -36.50 -23.00 30.87
CA VAL A 208 -37.95 -22.85 31.09
C VAL A 208 -38.21 -22.44 32.52
N VAL A 209 -39.13 -21.49 32.70
CA VAL A 209 -39.59 -21.00 34.00
C VAL A 209 -41.12 -21.09 34.10
N ASP A 210 -41.65 -21.20 35.31
CA ASP A 210 -43.08 -21.05 35.55
C ASP A 210 -43.51 -19.57 35.59
N GLY A 211 -44.80 -19.32 35.82
CA GLY A 211 -45.36 -17.96 35.90
C GLY A 211 -44.90 -17.14 37.11
N GLU A 212 -44.19 -17.74 38.07
CA GLU A 212 -43.61 -17.10 39.26
C GLU A 212 -42.08 -16.92 39.13
N GLY A 213 -41.49 -17.39 38.02
CA GLY A 213 -40.05 -17.35 37.76
C GLY A 213 -39.26 -18.50 38.39
N ASN A 214 -39.91 -19.57 38.83
CA ASN A 214 -39.23 -20.78 39.28
C ASN A 214 -38.73 -21.59 38.08
N MET A 215 -37.54 -22.16 38.20
CA MET A 215 -36.90 -22.95 37.14
C MET A 215 -37.63 -24.28 36.96
N ILE A 216 -38.10 -24.54 35.73
CA ILE A 216 -38.68 -25.82 35.31
C ILE A 216 -37.61 -26.68 34.64
N TYR A 217 -36.82 -26.07 33.77
CA TYR A 217 -35.77 -26.75 33.03
C TYR A 217 -34.57 -25.84 32.80
N HIS A 218 -33.37 -26.38 32.98
CA HIS A 218 -32.10 -25.78 32.60
C HIS A 218 -31.12 -26.91 32.23
N PRO A 219 -30.24 -26.75 31.22
CA PRO A 219 -29.26 -27.78 30.85
C PRO A 219 -28.37 -28.20 32.03
N HIS A 220 -27.97 -27.22 32.84
CA HIS A 220 -27.19 -27.39 34.07
C HIS A 220 -28.06 -27.00 35.27
N MET A 221 -28.97 -27.87 35.69
CA MET A 221 -29.93 -27.56 36.74
C MET A 221 -29.28 -27.41 38.13
N GLU A 222 -28.10 -28.02 38.34
CA GLU A 222 -27.40 -28.06 39.63
C GLU A 222 -26.69 -26.72 39.96
N ASP A 223 -26.29 -25.95 38.95
CA ASP A 223 -25.48 -24.74 39.11
C ASP A 223 -26.32 -23.44 39.19
N HIS A 224 -27.64 -23.55 39.08
CA HIS A 224 -28.52 -22.39 38.90
C HIS A 224 -29.56 -22.25 40.02
N PRO A 225 -29.91 -21.00 40.39
CA PRO A 225 -30.90 -20.76 41.43
C PRO A 225 -32.28 -21.28 41.02
N ALA A 226 -33.01 -21.86 41.98
CA ALA A 226 -34.34 -22.40 41.76
C ALA A 226 -35.37 -21.32 41.32
N ASN A 227 -35.11 -20.04 41.61
CA ASN A 227 -35.94 -18.92 41.17
C ASN A 227 -35.08 -17.82 40.51
N VAL A 228 -35.51 -17.38 39.33
CA VAL A 228 -34.84 -16.38 38.49
C VAL A 228 -35.75 -15.18 38.17
N SER A 229 -36.74 -14.91 39.01
CA SER A 229 -37.70 -13.80 38.85
C SER A 229 -37.07 -12.40 38.76
N MET A 230 -35.84 -12.24 39.26
CA MET A 230 -35.08 -10.99 39.14
C MET A 230 -34.51 -10.75 37.74
N ASN A 231 -34.48 -11.77 36.88
CA ASN A 231 -33.97 -11.63 35.52
C ASN A 231 -34.95 -10.78 34.67
N PRO A 232 -34.48 -9.75 33.95
CA PRO A 232 -35.34 -8.88 33.14
C PRO A 232 -36.19 -9.62 32.10
N VAL A 233 -35.68 -10.71 31.50
CA VAL A 233 -36.44 -11.54 30.55
C VAL A 233 -37.58 -12.26 31.26
N VAL A 234 -37.29 -12.83 32.42
CA VAL A 234 -38.28 -13.55 33.23
C VAL A 234 -39.37 -12.60 33.72
N GLN A 235 -39.04 -11.36 34.09
CA GLN A 235 -40.04 -10.36 34.45
C GLN A 235 -41.01 -10.03 33.29
N GLN A 236 -40.53 -9.98 32.04
CA GLN A 236 -41.41 -9.80 30.89
C GLN A 236 -42.30 -11.03 30.66
N LEU A 237 -41.75 -12.23 30.82
CA LEU A 237 -42.50 -13.49 30.73
C LEU A 237 -43.60 -13.58 31.79
N MET A 238 -43.32 -13.19 33.04
CA MET A 238 -44.30 -13.13 34.13
C MET A 238 -45.42 -12.12 33.85
N GLN A 239 -45.18 -11.12 33.00
CA GLN A 239 -46.20 -10.17 32.51
C GLN A 239 -46.96 -10.68 31.28
N GLY A 240 -46.73 -11.93 30.85
CA GLY A 240 -47.38 -12.51 29.67
C GLY A 240 -46.80 -12.02 28.33
N LYS A 241 -45.61 -11.40 28.31
CA LYS A 241 -45.01 -10.85 27.09
C LYS A 241 -44.02 -11.82 26.46
N SER A 242 -44.03 -11.86 25.14
CA SER A 242 -43.02 -12.54 24.32
C SER A 242 -42.22 -11.49 23.55
N GLY A 243 -40.92 -11.73 23.33
CA GLY A 243 -40.06 -10.75 22.70
C GLY A 243 -38.60 -11.18 22.63
N GLN A 244 -37.72 -10.19 22.49
CA GLN A 244 -36.28 -10.39 22.47
C GLN A 244 -35.58 -9.21 23.15
N GLN A 245 -34.48 -9.47 23.84
CA GLN A 245 -33.64 -8.43 24.43
C GLN A 245 -32.25 -8.97 24.77
N GLN A 246 -31.29 -8.05 24.91
CA GLN A 246 -30.03 -8.37 25.57
C GLN A 246 -30.26 -8.45 27.08
N VAL A 247 -29.66 -9.43 27.73
CA VAL A 247 -29.79 -9.63 29.18
C VAL A 247 -28.49 -10.10 29.78
N VAL A 248 -28.28 -9.80 31.05
CA VAL A 248 -27.17 -10.34 31.83
C VAL A 248 -27.72 -11.44 32.73
N ASN A 249 -27.11 -12.63 32.70
CA ASN A 249 -27.52 -13.72 33.58
C ASN A 249 -27.01 -13.51 35.02
N SER A 250 -27.37 -14.41 35.94
CA SER A 250 -26.93 -14.36 37.34
C SER A 250 -25.42 -14.48 37.55
N GLN A 251 -24.68 -14.94 36.54
CA GLN A 251 -23.23 -15.08 36.55
C GLN A 251 -22.50 -13.87 35.93
N GLY A 252 -23.23 -12.83 35.52
CA GLY A 252 -22.64 -11.63 34.89
C GLY A 252 -22.30 -11.80 33.41
N ILE A 253 -22.76 -12.86 32.76
CA ILE A 253 -22.53 -13.11 31.33
C ILE A 253 -23.64 -12.46 30.53
N GLU A 254 -23.26 -11.73 29.48
CA GLU A 254 -24.20 -11.11 28.54
C GLU A 254 -24.73 -12.10 27.50
N PHE A 255 -26.04 -12.08 27.31
CA PHE A 255 -26.76 -12.94 26.39
C PHE A 255 -27.71 -12.13 25.50
N LEU A 256 -27.90 -12.62 24.28
CA LEU A 256 -28.96 -12.22 23.38
C LEU A 256 -30.11 -13.21 23.56
N ALA A 257 -31.18 -12.80 24.22
CA ALA A 257 -32.28 -13.67 24.60
C ALA A 257 -33.52 -13.40 23.75
N GLY A 258 -34.12 -14.46 23.23
CA GLY A 258 -35.49 -14.49 22.75
C GLY A 258 -36.36 -15.27 23.73
N TYR A 259 -37.59 -14.82 23.96
CA TYR A 259 -38.45 -15.39 24.98
C TYR A 259 -39.91 -15.43 24.55
N SER A 260 -40.60 -16.51 24.92
CA SER A 260 -42.01 -16.68 24.60
C SER A 260 -42.77 -17.38 25.73
N VAL A 261 -44.02 -16.97 25.93
CA VAL A 261 -44.92 -17.54 26.93
C VAL A 261 -45.71 -18.70 26.31
N VAL A 262 -45.90 -19.77 27.07
CA VAL A 262 -46.78 -20.91 26.77
C VAL A 262 -48.17 -20.60 27.34
N PRO A 263 -49.20 -20.36 26.48
CA PRO A 263 -50.50 -19.89 26.95
C PRO A 263 -51.23 -20.82 27.94
N GLU A 264 -51.04 -22.14 27.85
CA GLU A 264 -51.75 -23.11 28.71
C GLU A 264 -51.38 -23.00 30.20
N THR A 265 -50.14 -22.65 30.49
CA THR A 265 -49.53 -22.76 31.83
C THR A 265 -48.88 -21.47 32.32
N ASN A 266 -48.81 -20.44 31.45
CA ASN A 266 -47.97 -19.26 31.67
C ASN A 266 -46.49 -19.58 31.88
N TRP A 267 -46.02 -20.73 31.37
CA TRP A 267 -44.58 -21.02 31.40
C TRP A 267 -43.86 -20.09 30.44
N GLY A 268 -42.68 -19.64 30.83
CA GLY A 268 -41.79 -18.86 29.98
C GLY A 268 -40.67 -19.72 29.43
N ILE A 269 -40.49 -19.71 28.12
CA ILE A 269 -39.34 -20.33 27.44
C ILE A 269 -38.41 -19.23 27.01
N VAL A 270 -37.12 -19.38 27.36
CA VAL A 270 -36.06 -18.44 26.96
C VAL A 270 -35.03 -19.20 26.16
N SER A 271 -34.75 -18.76 24.94
CA SER A 271 -33.61 -19.21 24.12
C SER A 271 -32.57 -18.09 24.09
N GLN A 272 -31.31 -18.40 24.33
CA GLN A 272 -30.28 -17.37 24.42
C GLN A 272 -28.92 -17.81 23.90
N THR A 273 -28.16 -16.82 23.38
CA THR A 273 -26.81 -17.00 22.84
C THR A 273 -25.88 -15.98 23.49
N PRO A 274 -24.68 -16.37 23.98
CA PRO A 274 -23.73 -15.44 24.57
C PRO A 274 -23.32 -14.33 23.58
N VAL A 275 -23.19 -13.10 24.05
CA VAL A 275 -22.67 -11.99 23.23
C VAL A 275 -21.24 -12.28 22.75
N SER A 276 -20.44 -12.94 23.59
CA SER A 276 -19.07 -13.35 23.26
C SER A 276 -18.99 -14.26 22.03
N TYR A 277 -20.01 -15.06 21.75
CA TYR A 277 -20.06 -15.86 20.52
C TYR A 277 -20.16 -14.98 19.27
N VAL A 278 -21.00 -13.94 19.32
CA VAL A 278 -21.14 -12.97 18.22
C VAL A 278 -19.84 -12.19 18.04
N GLU A 279 -19.18 -11.82 19.15
CA GLU A 279 -17.89 -11.12 19.11
C GLU A 279 -16.78 -11.98 18.51
N ASN A 280 -16.62 -13.22 18.98
CA ASN A 280 -15.62 -14.15 18.47
C ASN A 280 -15.83 -14.45 16.99
N LYS A 281 -17.07 -14.70 16.58
CA LYS A 281 -17.43 -14.93 15.17
C LYS A 281 -17.16 -13.70 14.30
N SER A 282 -17.25 -12.50 14.86
CA SER A 282 -16.90 -11.26 14.16
C SER A 282 -15.38 -11.11 13.99
N TRP A 283 -14.58 -11.58 14.96
CA TRP A 283 -13.11 -11.58 14.86
C TRP A 283 -12.59 -12.58 13.84
N ASP A 284 -13.17 -13.78 13.76
CA ASP A 284 -12.78 -14.79 12.76
C ASP A 284 -12.84 -14.21 11.34
N LEU A 285 -13.89 -13.42 11.05
CA LEU A 285 -14.06 -12.74 9.75
C LEU A 285 -12.97 -11.72 9.46
N ILE A 286 -12.49 -10.96 10.47
CA ILE A 286 -11.33 -10.07 10.28
C ILE A 286 -10.11 -10.89 9.89
N THR A 287 -9.85 -12.01 10.58
CA THR A 287 -8.68 -12.84 10.27
C THR A 287 -8.75 -13.38 8.84
N ASP A 288 -9.92 -13.78 8.38
CA ASP A 288 -10.12 -14.27 7.02
C ASP A 288 -10.01 -13.15 5.98
N MET A 289 -10.55 -11.96 6.25
CA MET A 289 -10.35 -10.78 5.39
C MET A 289 -8.87 -10.41 5.27
N LEU A 290 -8.09 -10.50 6.37
CA LEU A 290 -6.65 -10.25 6.33
C LEU A 290 -5.91 -11.30 5.50
N LYS A 291 -6.23 -12.59 5.67
CA LYS A 291 -5.63 -13.67 4.87
C LYS A 291 -5.91 -13.50 3.38
N VAL A 292 -7.15 -13.17 3.02
CA VAL A 292 -7.57 -12.97 1.62
C VAL A 292 -6.98 -11.70 1.03
N SER A 293 -6.88 -10.59 1.79
CA SER A 293 -6.34 -9.32 1.29
C SER A 293 -4.82 -9.29 1.16
N ALA A 294 -4.08 -10.05 1.98
CA ALA A 294 -2.62 -10.09 1.97
C ALA A 294 -1.97 -10.31 0.57
N PRO A 295 -2.36 -11.33 -0.23
CA PRO A 295 -1.77 -11.52 -1.56
C PRO A 295 -2.04 -10.34 -2.51
N PHE A 296 -3.20 -9.69 -2.41
CA PHE A 296 -3.51 -8.51 -3.23
C PHE A 296 -2.68 -7.29 -2.82
N VAL A 297 -2.47 -7.09 -1.52
CA VAL A 297 -1.59 -6.02 -1.02
C VAL A 297 -0.16 -6.25 -1.51
N LEU A 298 0.35 -7.49 -1.46
CA LEU A 298 1.67 -7.84 -1.98
C LEU A 298 1.78 -7.64 -3.50
N LEU A 299 0.76 -8.05 -4.26
CA LEU A 299 0.69 -7.81 -5.70
C LEU A 299 0.70 -6.31 -6.03
N LEU A 300 -0.04 -5.51 -5.27
CA LEU A 300 -0.14 -4.07 -5.46
C LEU A 300 1.16 -3.37 -5.05
N LEU A 301 1.82 -3.82 -3.99
CA LEU A 301 3.19 -3.43 -3.62
C LEU A 301 4.17 -3.69 -4.76
N PHE A 302 4.13 -4.90 -5.32
CA PHE A 302 4.98 -5.26 -6.45
C PHE A 302 4.70 -4.37 -7.67
N LEU A 303 3.42 -4.18 -8.03
CA LEU A 303 3.01 -3.40 -9.19
C LEU A 303 3.34 -1.91 -9.02
N THR A 304 3.17 -1.35 -7.83
CA THR A 304 3.54 0.05 -7.53
C THR A 304 5.06 0.25 -7.54
N MET A 305 5.84 -0.69 -7.03
CA MET A 305 7.31 -0.64 -7.12
C MET A 305 7.79 -0.79 -8.57
N TRP A 306 7.19 -1.72 -9.33
CA TRP A 306 7.50 -1.95 -10.74
C TRP A 306 7.18 -0.71 -11.57
N LEU A 307 5.96 -0.19 -11.49
CA LEU A 307 5.52 0.98 -12.24
C LEU A 307 6.34 2.23 -11.89
N SER A 308 6.64 2.42 -10.60
CA SER A 308 7.46 3.52 -10.10
C SER A 308 8.87 3.52 -10.68
N ARG A 309 9.52 2.34 -10.73
CA ARG A 309 10.83 2.17 -11.37
C ARG A 309 10.75 2.43 -12.87
N THR A 310 9.73 1.90 -13.53
CA THR A 310 9.51 2.04 -14.97
C THR A 310 9.26 3.51 -15.37
N LEU A 311 8.54 4.28 -14.56
CA LEU A 311 8.27 5.70 -14.80
C LEU A 311 9.47 6.60 -14.47
N SER A 312 10.23 6.28 -13.41
CA SER A 312 11.31 7.16 -12.93
C SER A 312 12.66 6.92 -13.61
N SER A 313 12.92 5.70 -14.10
CA SER A 313 14.19 5.37 -14.75
C SER A 313 14.54 6.29 -15.93
N PRO A 314 13.63 6.59 -16.88
CA PRO A 314 13.90 7.51 -17.99
C PRO A 314 14.33 8.91 -17.53
N LEU A 315 13.59 9.47 -16.57
CA LEU A 315 13.86 10.82 -16.04
C LEU A 315 15.18 10.88 -15.28
N TYR A 316 15.48 9.86 -14.48
CA TYR A 316 16.75 9.77 -13.76
C TYR A 316 17.92 9.67 -14.73
N GLN A 317 17.82 8.83 -15.77
CA GLN A 317 18.87 8.69 -16.79
C GLN A 317 19.08 10.02 -17.52
N LEU A 318 18.00 10.66 -17.97
CA LEU A 318 18.07 11.95 -18.67
C LEU A 318 18.76 13.03 -17.81
N ALA A 319 18.37 13.14 -16.54
CA ALA A 319 18.96 14.09 -15.60
C ALA A 319 20.45 13.79 -15.35
N ASN A 320 20.83 12.53 -15.24
CA ASN A 320 22.20 12.13 -15.00
C ASN A 320 23.08 12.36 -16.23
N TYR A 321 22.57 12.10 -17.44
CA TYR A 321 23.24 12.43 -18.70
C TYR A 321 23.45 13.94 -18.84
N ALA A 322 22.41 14.75 -18.63
CA ALA A 322 22.53 16.21 -18.67
C ALA A 322 23.58 16.74 -17.67
N ALA A 323 23.64 16.15 -16.46
CA ALA A 323 24.61 16.52 -15.43
C ALA A 323 26.05 16.04 -15.71
N GLN A 324 26.22 14.94 -16.44
CA GLN A 324 27.54 14.45 -16.88
C GLN A 324 28.07 15.28 -18.05
N LEU A 325 27.20 15.67 -18.98
CA LEU A 325 27.57 16.52 -20.13
C LEU A 325 28.04 17.91 -19.71
N THR A 326 27.51 18.47 -18.62
CA THR A 326 28.02 19.75 -18.06
C THR A 326 29.43 19.63 -17.46
N LYS A 327 29.96 18.42 -17.29
CA LYS A 327 31.29 18.16 -16.73
C LYS A 327 32.29 17.64 -17.75
N MET A 328 31.86 17.32 -18.97
CA MET A 328 32.74 16.83 -20.02
C MET A 328 33.27 18.01 -20.84
N ASP A 329 34.59 18.07 -21.03
CA ASP A 329 35.24 19.05 -21.92
C ASP A 329 35.00 18.73 -23.41
N GLN A 330 34.61 17.49 -23.73
CA GLN A 330 34.27 17.05 -25.09
C GLN A 330 32.89 16.39 -25.12
N ILE A 331 32.04 16.87 -26.04
CA ILE A 331 30.66 16.41 -26.21
C ILE A 331 30.64 15.16 -27.09
N PRO A 332 30.12 14.01 -26.62
CA PRO A 332 29.99 12.79 -27.41
C PRO A 332 29.19 13.02 -28.71
N ASP A 333 29.60 12.38 -29.82
CA ASP A 333 29.01 12.61 -31.15
C ASP A 333 27.57 12.08 -31.32
N THR A 334 27.14 11.15 -30.46
CA THR A 334 25.79 10.59 -30.53
C THR A 334 25.18 10.45 -29.14
N LEU A 335 23.95 10.94 -29.00
CA LEU A 335 23.13 10.62 -27.85
C LEU A 335 22.61 9.18 -27.99
N PRO A 336 22.60 8.38 -26.92
CA PRO A 336 22.02 7.05 -26.98
C PRO A 336 20.52 7.16 -27.25
N SER A 337 20.12 6.77 -28.47
CA SER A 337 18.73 6.65 -28.89
C SER A 337 18.07 5.46 -28.21
N ARG A 338 17.66 5.61 -26.95
CA ARG A 338 16.79 4.66 -26.26
C ARG A 338 15.35 5.12 -26.36
N VAL A 339 14.49 4.23 -26.86
CA VAL A 339 13.04 4.42 -26.87
C VAL A 339 12.51 4.08 -25.48
N TYR A 340 11.93 5.07 -24.82
CA TYR A 340 11.19 4.88 -23.57
C TYR A 340 9.74 4.53 -23.87
N TRP A 341 9.06 3.87 -22.93
CA TRP A 341 7.65 3.51 -23.08
C TRP A 341 6.73 4.73 -23.01
N ASN A 342 7.14 5.78 -22.29
CA ASN A 342 6.33 6.96 -22.07
C ASN A 342 6.62 8.04 -23.11
N TYR A 343 5.53 8.54 -23.71
CA TYR A 343 5.56 9.55 -24.76
C TYR A 343 6.33 10.81 -24.33
N GLU A 344 6.10 11.26 -23.09
CA GLU A 344 6.71 12.45 -22.53
C GLU A 344 8.24 12.30 -22.38
N ALA A 345 8.75 11.12 -22.00
CA ALA A 345 10.20 10.92 -21.94
C ALA A 345 10.84 10.87 -23.33
N ASN A 346 10.15 10.29 -24.32
CA ASN A 346 10.65 10.31 -25.70
C ASN A 346 10.70 11.73 -26.24
N GLN A 347 9.67 12.55 -25.99
CA GLN A 347 9.67 13.96 -26.36
C GLN A 347 10.80 14.71 -25.66
N LEU A 348 10.92 14.58 -24.33
CA LEU A 348 12.01 15.20 -23.56
C LEU A 348 13.39 14.78 -24.07
N ASN A 349 13.62 13.50 -24.33
CA ASN A 349 14.90 13.00 -24.86
C ASN A 349 15.21 13.61 -26.22
N THR A 350 14.21 13.70 -27.10
CA THR A 350 14.36 14.29 -28.43
C THR A 350 14.66 15.79 -28.36
N THR A 351 13.91 16.54 -27.54
CA THR A 351 14.11 17.98 -27.37
C THR A 351 15.48 18.29 -26.78
N VAL A 352 15.89 17.53 -25.76
CA VAL A 352 17.21 17.66 -25.15
C VAL A 352 18.31 17.34 -26.16
N ALA A 353 18.12 16.31 -26.98
CA ALA A 353 19.08 15.96 -28.03
C ALA A 353 19.26 17.05 -29.08
N LEU A 354 18.16 17.61 -29.58
CA LEU A 354 18.18 18.71 -30.54
C LEU A 354 18.85 19.96 -29.96
N ALA A 355 18.51 20.33 -28.72
CA ALA A 355 19.11 21.47 -28.04
C ALA A 355 20.63 21.32 -27.88
N PHE A 356 21.11 20.10 -27.58
CA PHE A 356 22.54 19.82 -27.47
C PHE A 356 23.27 19.88 -28.81
N HIS A 357 22.71 19.31 -29.87
CA HIS A 357 23.33 19.40 -31.21
C HIS A 357 23.47 20.87 -31.67
N GLU A 358 22.45 21.68 -31.43
CA GLU A 358 22.48 23.11 -31.75
C GLU A 358 23.56 23.86 -30.94
N MET A 359 23.70 23.54 -29.65
CA MET A 359 24.72 24.13 -28.79
C MET A 359 26.14 23.76 -29.25
N LYS A 360 26.38 22.49 -29.63
CA LYS A 360 27.67 22.03 -30.14
C LYS A 360 28.06 22.78 -31.41
N ARG A 361 27.14 22.87 -32.38
CA ARG A 361 27.36 23.59 -33.65
C ARG A 361 27.78 25.04 -33.41
N LYS A 362 27.04 25.77 -32.58
CA LYS A 362 27.38 27.17 -32.26
C LYS A 362 28.74 27.32 -31.59
N ASN A 363 29.12 26.37 -30.75
CA ASN A 363 30.42 26.41 -30.08
C ASN A 363 31.57 26.15 -31.06
N GLU A 364 31.39 25.24 -32.02
CA GLU A 364 32.35 24.98 -33.10
C GLU A 364 32.48 26.18 -34.04
N GLU A 365 31.38 26.83 -34.41
CA GLU A 365 31.37 28.07 -35.20
C GLU A 365 32.17 29.18 -34.50
N LEU A 366 31.91 29.44 -33.22
CA LEU A 366 32.66 30.43 -32.42
C LEU A 366 34.14 30.07 -32.28
N PHE A 367 34.47 28.79 -32.18
CA PHE A 367 35.85 28.32 -32.08
C PHE A 367 36.63 28.57 -33.38
N HIS A 368 35.99 28.37 -34.54
CA HIS A 368 36.60 28.65 -35.85
C HIS A 368 36.77 30.15 -36.10
N GLU A 369 35.76 30.97 -35.79
CA GLU A 369 35.86 32.44 -35.93
C GLU A 369 36.94 33.06 -35.03
N SER A 370 37.30 32.41 -33.93
CA SER A 370 38.34 32.90 -33.01
C SER A 370 39.79 32.61 -33.47
N GLN A 371 40.04 31.87 -34.56
CA GLN A 371 41.40 31.38 -34.91
C GLN A 371 42.10 32.09 -36.07
N THR A 372 41.38 32.86 -36.89
CA THR A 372 41.95 33.58 -38.04
C THR A 372 41.79 35.08 -37.87
N ASP A 373 42.63 35.85 -38.57
CA ASP A 373 42.51 37.29 -38.70
C ASP A 373 41.52 37.63 -39.82
N ALA A 374 40.50 38.44 -39.50
CA ALA A 374 39.39 38.73 -40.41
C ALA A 374 39.79 39.51 -41.68
N LEU A 375 40.93 40.22 -41.67
CA LEU A 375 41.38 41.03 -42.80
C LEU A 375 42.28 40.25 -43.77
N THR A 376 43.22 39.47 -43.23
CA THR A 376 44.26 38.79 -44.02
C THR A 376 43.97 37.31 -44.27
N GLY A 377 43.06 36.71 -43.49
CA GLY A 377 42.78 35.28 -43.53
C GLY A 377 43.89 34.40 -42.92
N LEU A 378 45.00 34.99 -42.48
CA LEU A 378 46.06 34.26 -41.78
C LEU A 378 45.58 33.87 -40.37
N PRO A 379 46.07 32.75 -39.82
CA PRO A 379 45.96 32.45 -38.40
C PRO A 379 46.40 33.63 -37.52
N ASN A 380 45.64 33.90 -36.45
CA ASN A 380 45.92 35.04 -35.57
C ASN A 380 46.91 34.67 -34.45
N ARG A 381 47.29 35.66 -33.63
CA ARG A 381 48.19 35.49 -32.48
C ARG A 381 47.79 34.37 -31.50
N ARG A 382 46.49 34.07 -31.37
CA ARG A 382 46.01 32.98 -30.50
C ARG A 382 46.39 31.61 -31.09
N THR A 383 46.24 31.44 -32.40
CA THR A 383 46.63 30.23 -33.12
C THR A 383 48.14 30.06 -33.19
N LEU A 384 48.90 31.15 -33.28
CA LEU A 384 50.37 31.14 -33.15
C LEU A 384 50.81 30.49 -31.83
N LYS A 385 50.19 30.90 -30.71
CA LYS A 385 50.50 30.34 -29.39
C LYS A 385 50.21 28.83 -29.34
N LEU A 386 49.06 28.39 -29.87
CA LEU A 386 48.70 26.97 -29.90
C LEU A 386 49.70 26.13 -30.72
N ILE A 387 50.12 26.61 -31.88
CA ILE A 387 51.06 25.90 -32.75
C ILE A 387 52.45 25.84 -32.12
N THR A 388 52.91 26.95 -31.55
CA THR A 388 54.24 27.00 -30.91
C THR A 388 54.31 26.18 -29.63
N GLU A 389 53.23 26.14 -28.82
CA GLU A 389 53.09 25.22 -27.68
C GLU A 389 53.14 23.74 -28.12
N ASP A 390 52.48 23.38 -29.22
CA ASP A 390 52.52 22.01 -29.76
C ASP A 390 53.93 21.63 -30.27
N LEU A 391 54.62 22.55 -30.96
CA LEU A 391 56.00 22.35 -31.39
C LEU A 391 56.95 22.18 -30.20
N GLU A 392 56.78 22.97 -29.13
CA GLU A 392 57.54 22.86 -27.89
C GLU A 392 57.30 21.53 -27.18
N LEU A 393 56.04 21.12 -27.02
CA LEU A 393 55.66 19.83 -26.42
C LEU A 393 56.26 18.64 -27.19
N ARG A 394 56.32 18.74 -28.53
CA ARG A 394 56.92 17.72 -29.40
C ARG A 394 58.44 17.84 -29.51
N GLN A 395 59.05 18.84 -28.88
CA GLN A 395 60.49 19.14 -28.97
C GLN A 395 60.96 19.30 -30.42
N ILE A 396 60.12 19.87 -31.29
CA ILE A 396 60.47 20.15 -32.69
C ILE A 396 61.26 21.46 -32.73
N PRO A 397 62.52 21.48 -33.22
CA PRO A 397 63.24 22.73 -33.43
C PRO A 397 62.57 23.54 -34.55
N PHE A 398 62.47 24.86 -34.39
CA PHE A 398 61.90 25.74 -35.40
C PHE A 398 62.61 27.10 -35.42
N SER A 399 62.50 27.78 -36.56
CA SER A 399 62.93 29.16 -36.76
C SER A 399 61.72 30.09 -36.79
N VAL A 400 61.88 31.30 -36.29
CA VAL A 400 60.86 32.35 -36.28
C VAL A 400 61.37 33.52 -37.09
N ILE A 401 60.54 33.98 -38.02
CA ILE A 401 60.73 35.23 -38.76
C ILE A 401 59.66 36.20 -38.28
N MET A 402 60.08 37.29 -37.63
CA MET A 402 59.20 38.43 -37.35
C MET A 402 59.42 39.48 -38.43
N LEU A 403 58.33 40.00 -39.00
CA LEU A 403 58.41 40.96 -40.09
C LEU A 403 57.35 42.06 -39.97
N ASP A 404 57.71 43.22 -40.50
CA ASP A 404 56.90 44.44 -40.41
C ASP A 404 57.09 45.30 -41.67
N LEU A 405 56.00 45.93 -42.10
CA LEU A 405 56.00 46.80 -43.28
C LEU A 405 56.66 48.15 -42.97
N ASP A 406 57.72 48.47 -43.70
CA ASP A 406 58.45 49.71 -43.50
C ASP A 406 57.57 50.92 -43.81
N HIS A 407 57.51 51.87 -42.87
CA HIS A 407 56.74 53.11 -42.99
C HIS A 407 55.24 52.89 -43.29
N PHE A 408 54.64 51.78 -42.85
CA PHE A 408 53.22 51.49 -43.11
C PHE A 408 52.26 52.54 -42.55
N LYS A 409 52.60 53.17 -41.43
CA LYS A 409 51.86 54.34 -40.93
C LYS A 409 51.77 55.47 -41.96
N SER A 410 52.86 55.78 -42.68
CA SER A 410 52.86 56.79 -43.74
C SER A 410 51.97 56.37 -44.92
N VAL A 411 51.89 55.06 -45.23
CA VAL A 411 50.96 54.53 -46.24
C VAL A 411 49.51 54.79 -45.83
N ASN A 412 49.17 54.52 -44.57
CA ASN A 412 47.82 54.79 -44.05
C ASN A 412 47.51 56.29 -44.01
N ASP A 413 48.47 57.11 -43.62
CA ASP A 413 48.30 58.57 -43.51
C ASP A 413 48.12 59.22 -44.90
N GLU A 414 48.78 58.70 -45.95
CA GLU A 414 48.73 59.26 -47.31
C GLU A 414 47.58 58.69 -48.17
N PHE A 415 47.29 57.38 -48.06
CA PHE A 415 46.34 56.68 -48.94
C PHE A 415 45.07 56.18 -48.23
N GLY A 416 44.99 56.34 -46.91
CA GLY A 416 43.88 55.88 -46.08
C GLY A 416 43.94 54.39 -45.73
N HIS A 417 43.34 54.04 -44.60
CA HIS A 417 43.28 52.66 -44.09
C HIS A 417 42.78 51.61 -45.10
N PRO A 418 41.76 51.85 -45.94
CA PRO A 418 41.32 50.85 -46.92
C PRO A 418 42.41 50.43 -47.91
N LYS A 419 43.32 51.35 -48.27
CA LYS A 419 44.45 51.06 -49.15
C LYS A 419 45.61 50.41 -48.40
N GLY A 420 45.85 50.78 -47.16
CA GLY A 420 46.75 50.03 -46.28
C GLY A 420 46.30 48.58 -46.08
N ASP A 421 45.01 48.34 -45.92
CA ASP A 421 44.41 47.01 -45.81
C ASP A 421 44.64 46.15 -47.06
N GLU A 422 44.61 46.75 -48.26
CA GLU A 422 44.97 46.07 -49.51
C GLU A 422 46.46 45.69 -49.53
N VAL A 423 47.34 46.52 -48.98
CA VAL A 423 48.79 46.22 -48.84
C VAL A 423 49.02 45.07 -47.84
N LEU A 424 48.30 45.05 -46.72
CA LEU A 424 48.36 43.95 -45.75
C LEU A 424 47.88 42.62 -46.35
N ARG A 425 46.80 42.65 -47.15
CA ARG A 425 46.32 41.48 -47.90
C ARG A 425 47.33 41.00 -48.94
N LEU A 426 48.02 41.92 -49.62
CA LEU A 426 49.10 41.56 -50.55
C LEU A 426 50.26 40.86 -49.84
N LEU A 427 50.70 41.40 -48.69
CA LEU A 427 51.76 40.78 -47.89
C LEU A 427 51.35 39.37 -47.44
N ALA A 428 50.13 39.21 -46.93
CA ALA A 428 49.62 37.91 -46.53
C ALA A 428 49.58 36.91 -47.71
N ALA A 429 49.17 37.34 -48.89
CA ALA A 429 49.19 36.52 -50.10
C ALA A 429 50.62 36.09 -50.48
N LYS A 430 51.60 37.01 -50.39
CA LYS A 430 53.01 36.71 -50.66
C LYS A 430 53.62 35.73 -49.65
N MET A 431 53.27 35.86 -48.38
CA MET A 431 53.67 34.89 -47.36
C MET A 431 53.11 33.50 -47.66
N LEU A 432 51.84 33.40 -48.09
CA LEU A 432 51.22 32.12 -48.44
C LEU A 432 51.79 31.50 -49.72
N GLU A 433 52.21 32.31 -50.70
CA GLU A 433 52.88 31.84 -51.93
C GLU A 433 54.26 31.21 -51.63
N LEU A 434 54.97 31.71 -50.62
CA LEU A 434 56.31 31.23 -50.22
C LEU A 434 56.28 30.08 -49.23
N LYS A 435 55.16 29.92 -48.51
CA LYS A 435 54.99 28.93 -47.45
C LYS A 435 55.10 27.49 -48.00
N ARG A 436 55.93 26.65 -47.39
CA ARG A 436 55.99 25.21 -47.67
C ARG A 436 54.93 24.44 -46.87
N GLU A 437 54.71 23.18 -47.24
CA GLU A 437 53.90 22.27 -46.42
C GLU A 437 54.60 22.07 -45.07
N GLY A 438 53.95 22.48 -43.98
CA GLY A 438 54.50 22.44 -42.62
C GLY A 438 54.88 23.80 -42.03
N ASP A 439 55.06 24.84 -42.85
CA ASP A 439 55.32 26.20 -42.36
C ASP A 439 54.03 26.87 -41.88
N TYR A 440 54.12 27.90 -41.05
CA TYR A 440 52.94 28.62 -40.54
C TYR A 440 53.13 30.13 -40.63
N CYS A 441 52.20 30.80 -41.32
CA CYS A 441 52.18 32.25 -41.45
C CYS A 441 51.08 32.82 -40.55
N PHE A 442 51.38 33.88 -39.79
CA PHE A 442 50.48 34.48 -38.84
C PHE A 442 50.45 35.99 -38.98
N ARG A 443 49.31 36.59 -38.64
CA ARG A 443 49.25 38.01 -38.32
C ARG A 443 49.38 38.18 -36.80
N TYR A 444 50.49 38.74 -36.37
CA TYR A 444 50.82 38.91 -34.95
C TYR A 444 50.14 40.13 -34.34
N GLY A 445 50.09 41.23 -35.11
CA GLY A 445 49.56 42.53 -34.70
C GLY A 445 48.92 43.30 -35.85
N GLY A 446 48.86 44.63 -35.72
CA GLY A 446 48.24 45.51 -36.72
C GLY A 446 48.97 45.47 -38.07
N GLU A 447 50.29 45.64 -38.05
CA GLU A 447 51.17 45.62 -39.23
C GLU A 447 52.28 44.56 -39.10
N GLU A 448 52.25 43.76 -38.03
CA GLU A 448 53.26 42.78 -37.67
C GLU A 448 52.82 41.37 -38.08
N PHE A 449 53.72 40.66 -38.76
CA PHE A 449 53.50 39.30 -39.23
C PHE A 449 54.61 38.39 -38.71
N THR A 450 54.30 37.10 -38.67
CA THR A 450 55.25 36.08 -38.22
C THR A 450 55.18 34.86 -39.12
N ILE A 451 56.34 34.28 -39.43
CA ILE A 451 56.45 32.96 -40.03
C ILE A 451 57.15 32.05 -39.03
N VAL A 452 56.55 30.89 -38.76
CA VAL A 452 57.16 29.80 -37.98
C VAL A 452 57.53 28.69 -38.94
N LEU A 453 58.79 28.30 -38.94
CA LEU A 453 59.40 27.34 -39.87
C LEU A 453 59.93 26.13 -39.08
N PRO A 454 59.12 25.07 -38.90
CA PRO A 454 59.56 23.84 -38.24
C PRO A 454 60.70 23.17 -39.01
N HIS A 455 61.64 22.56 -38.29
CA HIS A 455 62.79 21.83 -38.85
C HIS A 455 63.68 22.64 -39.82
N THR A 456 63.64 23.97 -39.73
CA THR A 456 64.35 24.87 -40.63
C THR A 456 65.50 25.54 -39.89
N SER A 457 66.70 25.54 -40.49
CA SER A 457 67.89 26.18 -39.91
C SER A 457 67.84 27.71 -40.02
N GLU A 458 68.76 28.41 -39.35
CA GLU A 458 68.87 29.88 -39.43
C GLU A 458 69.19 30.37 -40.84
N GLU A 459 70.07 29.66 -41.55
CA GLU A 459 70.43 29.95 -42.94
C GLU A 459 69.23 29.77 -43.89
N GLU A 460 68.49 28.67 -43.73
CA GLU A 460 67.29 28.41 -44.55
C GLU A 460 66.16 29.40 -44.24
N ALA A 461 66.01 29.81 -42.97
CA ALA A 461 65.07 30.84 -42.57
C ALA A 461 65.44 32.21 -43.19
N PHE A 462 66.74 32.51 -43.26
CA PHE A 462 67.25 33.71 -43.94
C PHE A 462 66.91 33.72 -45.42
N ASP A 463 67.06 32.59 -46.11
CA ASP A 463 66.68 32.47 -47.53
C ASP A 463 65.19 32.74 -47.74
N VAL A 464 64.32 32.18 -46.88
CA VAL A 464 62.86 32.42 -46.94
C VAL A 464 62.52 33.88 -46.68
N ALA A 465 63.16 34.49 -45.68
CA ALA A 465 62.98 35.90 -45.34
C ALA A 465 63.41 36.83 -46.47
N GLU A 466 64.59 36.62 -47.06
CA GLU A 466 65.10 37.44 -48.16
C GLU A 466 64.30 37.25 -49.44
N GLN A 467 63.81 36.04 -49.71
CA GLN A 467 62.87 35.81 -50.81
C GLN A 467 61.59 36.63 -50.63
N LEU A 468 61.00 36.63 -49.44
CA LEU A 468 59.82 37.45 -49.14
C LEU A 468 60.13 38.95 -49.26
N ARG A 469 61.29 39.40 -48.76
CA ARG A 469 61.75 40.79 -48.86
C ARG A 469 61.86 41.25 -50.29
N MET A 470 62.58 40.50 -51.12
CA MET A 470 62.77 40.82 -52.54
C MET A 470 61.45 40.78 -53.31
N GLN A 471 60.57 39.81 -53.03
CA GLN A 471 59.26 39.74 -53.68
C GLN A 471 58.38 40.94 -53.34
N MET A 472 58.40 41.41 -52.08
CA MET A 472 57.63 42.59 -51.69
C MET A 472 58.23 43.88 -52.27
N GLU A 473 59.56 44.04 -52.22
CA GLU A 473 60.27 45.18 -52.79
C GLU A 473 60.00 45.34 -54.30
N GLN A 474 59.89 44.23 -55.03
CA GLN A 474 59.60 44.21 -56.47
C GLN A 474 58.09 44.25 -56.79
N ALA A 475 57.22 44.05 -55.81
CA ALA A 475 55.78 44.00 -56.04
C ALA A 475 55.22 45.38 -56.41
N ILE A 476 54.36 45.41 -57.43
CA ILE A 476 53.49 46.56 -57.67
C ILE A 476 52.40 46.52 -56.60
N THR A 477 52.54 47.36 -55.59
CA THR A 477 51.55 47.41 -54.51
C THR A 477 50.27 48.14 -54.97
N PRO A 478 49.13 47.94 -54.28
CA PRO A 478 47.86 48.58 -54.64
C PRO A 478 47.84 50.11 -54.56
N ILE A 479 48.89 50.71 -53.98
CA ILE A 479 49.10 52.17 -53.91
C ILE A 479 50.04 52.70 -55.02
N GLY A 480 50.52 51.83 -55.91
CA GLY A 480 51.39 52.21 -57.04
C GLY A 480 52.81 52.63 -56.64
N ARG A 481 53.24 52.34 -55.41
CA ARG A 481 54.61 52.58 -54.89
C ARG A 481 55.21 51.29 -54.35
N GLN A 482 56.53 51.22 -54.28
CA GLN A 482 57.19 50.12 -53.58
C GLN A 482 56.99 50.28 -52.08
N VAL A 483 56.66 49.18 -51.40
CA VAL A 483 56.63 49.09 -49.93
C VAL A 483 57.60 47.99 -49.58
N THR A 484 58.57 48.31 -48.73
CA THR A 484 59.59 47.34 -48.28
C THR A 484 59.19 46.75 -46.94
N LEU A 485 59.89 45.69 -46.55
CA LEU A 485 59.71 45.08 -45.25
C LEU A 485 61.06 44.82 -44.59
N SER A 486 61.09 44.98 -43.28
CA SER A 486 62.22 44.60 -42.43
C SER A 486 61.88 43.28 -41.76
N LEU A 487 62.86 42.38 -41.63
CA LEU A 487 62.67 41.07 -41.01
C LEU A 487 63.76 40.80 -39.96
N GLY A 488 63.35 40.21 -38.85
CA GLY A 488 64.22 39.68 -37.82
C GLY A 488 64.03 38.17 -37.70
N ILE A 489 65.14 37.45 -37.60
CA ILE A 489 65.14 35.99 -37.52
C ILE A 489 65.80 35.56 -36.22
N ALA A 490 65.16 34.60 -35.55
CA ALA A 490 65.80 33.82 -34.51
C ALA A 490 65.49 32.34 -34.72
N SER A 491 66.51 31.51 -34.51
CA SER A 491 66.45 30.08 -34.73
C SER A 491 66.92 29.37 -33.49
N ASN A 492 66.26 28.25 -33.16
CA ASN A 492 66.77 27.38 -32.11
C ASN A 492 67.35 26.08 -32.69
N THR A 493 68.65 25.87 -32.46
CA THR A 493 69.39 24.69 -32.91
C THR A 493 69.53 23.58 -31.86
N ALA A 494 69.08 23.78 -30.60
CA ALA A 494 69.01 22.71 -29.59
C ALA A 494 67.98 22.98 -28.48
N ARG A 495 67.17 21.96 -28.12
CA ARG A 495 66.18 21.89 -27.01
C ARG A 495 65.83 23.26 -26.37
N LEU A 496 64.73 23.86 -26.83
CA LEU A 496 64.09 25.05 -26.26
C LEU A 496 64.06 25.00 -24.73
N LYS A 497 64.49 26.09 -24.09
CA LYS A 497 64.18 26.39 -22.68
C LYS A 497 62.98 27.33 -22.55
N ASP A 498 62.70 28.15 -23.56
CA ASP A 498 61.57 29.08 -23.56
C ASP A 498 61.24 29.55 -25.00
N THR A 499 60.01 29.33 -25.45
CA THR A 499 59.49 29.83 -26.73
C THR A 499 59.38 31.35 -26.74
N GLU A 500 59.02 31.98 -25.61
CA GLU A 500 58.88 33.45 -25.54
C GLU A 500 60.21 34.17 -25.80
N ASP A 501 61.32 33.59 -25.33
CA ASP A 501 62.67 34.11 -25.56
C ASP A 501 63.05 34.08 -27.06
N LEU A 502 62.64 33.05 -27.80
CA LEU A 502 62.92 32.95 -29.24
C LEU A 502 62.19 34.04 -30.04
N PHE A 503 60.93 34.34 -29.70
CA PHE A 503 60.19 35.45 -30.32
C PHE A 503 60.82 36.79 -29.97
N LYS A 504 61.28 36.97 -28.73
CA LYS A 504 61.96 38.19 -28.32
C LYS A 504 63.27 38.41 -29.09
N GLN A 505 64.05 37.36 -29.31
CA GLN A 505 65.27 37.43 -30.13
C GLN A 505 64.96 37.83 -31.58
N ALA A 506 63.88 37.29 -32.17
CA ALA A 506 63.45 37.67 -33.52
C ALA A 506 62.97 39.14 -33.57
N ASP A 507 62.28 39.61 -32.52
CA ASP A 507 61.86 41.01 -32.38
C ASP A 507 63.06 41.97 -32.24
N ASP A 508 64.06 41.62 -31.43
CA ASP A 508 65.30 42.39 -31.28
C ASP A 508 66.04 42.51 -32.63
N ALA A 509 66.03 41.44 -33.43
CA ALA A 509 66.58 41.45 -34.79
C ALA A 509 65.77 42.31 -35.78
N LEU A 510 64.45 42.26 -35.70
CA LEU A 510 63.57 43.11 -36.49
C LEU A 510 63.78 44.59 -36.13
N TYR A 511 63.93 44.88 -34.85
CA TYR A 511 64.25 46.21 -34.35
C TYR A 511 65.58 46.70 -34.91
N ALA A 512 66.63 45.87 -34.90
CA ALA A 512 67.91 46.20 -35.50
C ALA A 512 67.78 46.46 -37.01
N ALA A 513 67.01 45.65 -37.74
CA ALA A 513 66.79 45.82 -39.19
C ALA A 513 66.13 47.17 -39.50
N LYS A 514 65.15 47.59 -38.69
CA LYS A 514 64.50 48.89 -38.83
C LYS A 514 65.43 50.08 -38.54
N HIS A 515 66.41 49.92 -37.66
CA HIS A 515 67.35 50.99 -37.28
C HIS A 515 68.57 51.11 -38.19
N SER A 516 68.96 50.02 -38.85
CA SER A 516 70.12 49.97 -39.74
C SER A 516 69.81 50.34 -41.19
N GLY A 517 68.65 50.96 -41.45
CA GLY A 517 68.28 51.47 -42.79
C GLY A 517 67.01 50.89 -43.40
N ARG A 518 66.34 49.93 -42.72
CA ARG A 518 65.15 49.21 -43.21
C ARG A 518 65.43 48.39 -44.47
N ASN A 519 64.40 47.71 -44.99
CA ASN A 519 64.49 46.88 -46.19
C ASN A 519 65.63 45.85 -46.12
N GLN A 520 65.75 45.15 -45.00
CA GLN A 520 66.77 44.13 -44.79
C GLN A 520 66.32 43.06 -43.81
N THR A 521 66.98 41.91 -43.89
CA THR A 521 66.85 40.81 -42.92
C THR A 521 68.06 40.82 -41.99
N ILE A 522 67.81 40.76 -40.68
CA ILE A 522 68.87 40.58 -39.68
C ILE A 522 68.65 39.28 -38.93
N LEU A 523 69.74 38.52 -38.78
CA LEU A 523 69.79 37.37 -37.88
C LEU A 523 70.11 37.85 -36.47
N HIS A 524 69.43 37.34 -35.44
CA HIS A 524 69.76 37.67 -34.05
C HIS A 524 71.22 37.31 -33.70
N SER A 525 71.76 36.23 -34.30
CA SER A 525 73.16 35.85 -34.16
C SER A 525 74.15 36.95 -34.59
N GLN A 526 73.76 37.85 -35.50
CA GLN A 526 74.59 38.96 -36.00
C GLN A 526 74.59 40.20 -35.09
N ILE A 527 73.71 40.25 -34.08
CA ILE A 527 73.60 41.38 -33.12
C ILE A 527 74.47 41.13 -31.89
N SER A 528 74.87 39.88 -31.66
CA SER A 528 75.60 39.42 -30.47
C SER A 528 77.12 39.34 -30.66
N GLU A 529 77.66 39.90 -31.75
CA GLU A 529 79.09 40.22 -31.95
C GLU A 529 79.27 41.74 -32.04
#